data_AF-G5AHV4-F1
#
_entry.id   AF-G5AHV4-F1
#
_cell.length_a   1.000
_cell.length_b   1.000
_cell.length_c   1.000
_cell.angle_alpha   90.00
_cell.angle_beta   90.00
_cell.angle_gamma   90.00
#
_symmetry.space_group_name_H-M   'P 1'
#
loop_
_entity.id
_entity.type
_entity.pdbx_description
1 polymer ?
#
loop_
_entity_poly.entity_id
_entity_poly.type
_entity_poly.pdbx_seq_one_letter_code
_entity_poly.pdbx_strand_id
1 'polypeptide(L)' 'IAESQVKQKEHADARGRGNVEMSAVFKTKLRPRFVGPYKVVAKKGLAYTPNLPKKMRTHPVFYVGLLKLYQD' A
#
# COMPACT_ATOMS: atom_id res chain seq x y z
N ILE A 1 -14.02 -2.99 16.37
CA ILE A 1 -13.56 -3.15 14.95
C ILE A 1 -12.60 -2.04 14.52
N ALA A 2 -12.66 -0.84 15.11
CA ALA A 2 -11.74 0.28 14.82
C ALA A 2 -10.28 0.05 15.24
N GLU A 3 -10.03 -0.78 16.26
CA GLU A 3 -8.70 -0.91 16.88
C GLU A 3 -7.70 -1.71 16.03
N SER A 4 -8.18 -2.62 15.18
CA SER A 4 -7.31 -3.45 14.33
C SER A 4 -6.64 -2.66 13.19
N GLN A 5 -7.28 -1.60 12.69
CA GLN A 5 -6.75 -0.75 11.61
C GLN A 5 -5.73 0.27 12.14
N VAL A 6 -5.97 0.82 13.34
CA VAL A 6 -5.04 1.73 14.03
C VAL A 6 -3.73 1.03 14.37
N LYS A 7 -3.79 -0.24 14.82
CA LYS A 7 -2.59 -1.03 15.14
C LYS A 7 -1.75 -1.37 13.91
N GLN A 8 -2.36 -1.53 12.73
CA GLN A 8 -1.62 -1.72 11.47
C GLN A 8 -0.90 -0.44 11.00
N LYS A 9 -1.42 0.75 11.33
CA LYS A 9 -0.78 2.05 11.08
C LYS A 9 0.45 2.26 11.97
N GLU A 10 0.39 1.83 13.23
CA GLU A 10 1.47 1.98 14.21
C GLU A 10 2.74 1.15 13.88
N HIS A 11 2.57 -0.04 13.29
CA HIS A 11 3.71 -0.89 12.92
C HIS A 11 4.54 -0.37 11.73
N ALA A 12 4.04 0.60 10.95
CA ALA A 12 4.77 1.19 9.82
C ALA A 12 5.76 2.29 10.26
N ASP A 13 5.43 3.03 11.32
CA ASP A 13 6.19 4.24 11.73
C ASP A 13 7.24 3.97 12.83
N ALA A 14 7.21 2.82 13.50
CA ALA A 14 8.02 2.57 14.70
C ALA A 14 9.50 2.18 14.46
N ARG A 15 10.11 2.50 13.31
CA ARG A 15 11.53 2.18 13.04
C ARG A 15 12.32 3.37 12.51
N GLY A 16 12.63 4.31 13.39
CA GLY A 16 13.54 5.39 13.05
C GLY A 16 14.06 6.12 14.26
N ARG A 17 15.21 5.70 14.80
CA ARG A 17 16.25 6.58 15.33
C ARG A 17 17.52 5.79 15.65
N GLY A 18 18.55 6.04 14.85
CA GLY A 18 19.90 5.55 15.02
C GLY A 18 20.73 6.12 13.88
N ASN A 19 21.45 7.21 14.14
CA ASN A 19 22.41 7.81 13.22
C ASN A 19 23.51 6.79 12.91
N VAL A 20 23.55 6.26 11.69
CA VAL A 20 24.77 5.70 11.09
C VAL A 20 24.77 6.09 9.62
N GLU A 21 25.72 6.97 9.32
CA GLU A 21 26.57 7.03 8.13
C GLU A 21 26.13 6.25 6.86
N MET A 22 26.18 6.95 5.75
CA MET A 22 25.86 6.49 4.39
C MET A 22 26.72 5.30 3.94
N SER A 23 26.29 4.07 4.21
CA SER A 23 26.73 2.90 3.46
C SER A 23 25.83 2.73 2.23
N ALA A 24 26.34 3.20 1.09
CA ALA A 24 25.90 2.76 -0.22
C ALA A 24 26.00 1.23 -0.31
N VAL A 25 25.14 0.63 -1.13
CA VAL A 25 25.07 -0.81 -1.50
C VAL A 25 24.04 -1.63 -0.67
N PHE A 26 22.84 -1.74 -1.26
CA PHE A 26 21.74 -2.71 -0.99
C PHE A 26 20.81 -2.51 0.23
N LYS A 27 19.92 -1.51 0.14
CA LYS A 27 18.56 -1.60 0.72
C LYS A 27 17.59 -1.99 -0.39
N THR A 28 17.52 -3.29 -0.71
CA THR A 28 16.90 -3.81 -1.95
C THR A 28 15.37 -3.78 -2.00
N LYS A 29 14.69 -3.38 -0.92
CA LYS A 29 13.22 -3.38 -0.86
C LYS A 29 12.70 -1.96 -0.68
N LEU A 30 11.69 -1.63 -1.48
CA LEU A 30 10.91 -0.41 -1.32
C LEU A 30 10.30 -0.37 0.08
N ARG A 31 10.25 0.82 0.69
CA ARG A 31 9.53 1.01 1.95
C ARG A 31 8.04 0.71 1.71
N PRO A 32 7.34 -0.01 2.62
CA PRO A 32 5.89 -0.15 2.53
C PRO A 32 5.24 1.24 2.46
N ARG A 33 4.47 1.50 1.41
CA ARG A 33 3.76 2.77 1.22
C ARG A 33 2.31 2.47 0.92
N PHE A 34 1.42 2.99 1.76
CA PHE A 34 0.00 3.02 1.46
C PHE A 34 -0.28 4.14 0.45
N VAL A 35 -0.97 3.83 -0.64
CA VAL A 35 -1.35 4.81 -1.65
C VAL A 35 -2.86 4.76 -1.80
N GLY A 36 -3.55 5.48 -0.90
CA GLY A 36 -4.99 5.80 -0.96
C GLY A 36 -5.99 4.63 -1.06
N PRO A 37 -7.24 4.82 -0.63
CA PRO A 37 -8.32 4.02 -1.15
C PRO A 37 -8.57 4.42 -2.62
N TYR A 38 -8.68 3.44 -3.51
CA TYR A 38 -9.12 3.65 -4.89
C TYR A 38 -10.46 2.95 -5.13
N LYS A 39 -11.37 3.64 -5.81
CA LYS A 39 -12.63 3.03 -6.26
C LYS A 39 -12.33 1.96 -7.31
N VAL A 40 -12.91 0.78 -7.16
CA VAL A 40 -12.85 -0.27 -8.18
C VAL A 40 -13.86 0.06 -9.29
N VAL A 41 -13.41 0.10 -10.54
CA VAL A 41 -14.24 0.37 -11.72
C VAL A 41 -14.68 -0.89 -12.47
N ALA A 42 -13.90 -1.97 -12.38
CA ALA A 42 -14.22 -3.25 -13.00
C ALA A 42 -13.63 -4.43 -12.22
N LYS A 43 -14.28 -5.60 -12.30
CA LYS A 43 -13.83 -6.86 -11.73
C LYS A 43 -14.01 -7.99 -12.73
N LYS A 44 -12.97 -8.81 -12.93
CA LYS A 44 -13.02 -10.06 -13.70
C LYS A 44 -12.35 -11.16 -12.89
N GLY A 45 -13.15 -12.04 -12.28
CA GLY A 45 -12.65 -13.03 -11.33
C GLY A 45 -11.97 -12.35 -10.13
N LEU A 46 -10.69 -12.63 -9.94
CA LEU A 46 -9.86 -12.02 -8.88
C LEU A 46 -9.01 -10.84 -9.39
N ALA A 47 -9.19 -10.43 -10.66
CA ALA A 47 -8.56 -9.25 -11.24
C ALA A 47 -9.47 -8.02 -11.07
N TYR A 48 -8.94 -6.98 -10.42
CA TYR A 48 -9.63 -5.74 -10.10
C TYR A 48 -8.96 -4.57 -10.80
N THR A 49 -9.76 -3.67 -11.36
CA THR A 49 -9.29 -2.43 -11.99
C THR A 49 -9.64 -1.27 -11.07
N PRO A 50 -8.71 -0.72 -10.28
CA PRO A 50 -8.91 0.52 -9.53
C PRO A 50 -8.86 1.76 -10.44
N ASN A 51 -9.59 2.81 -10.06
CA ASN A 51 -9.49 4.13 -10.70
C ASN A 51 -8.19 4.83 -10.28
N LEU A 52 -7.12 4.58 -11.01
CA LEU A 52 -5.82 5.18 -10.74
C LEU A 52 -5.67 6.55 -11.42
N PRO A 53 -4.95 7.49 -10.79
CA PRO A 53 -4.52 8.73 -11.44
C PRO A 53 -3.69 8.43 -12.69
N LYS A 54 -3.99 9.10 -13.80
CA LYS A 54 -3.26 8.93 -15.08
C LYS A 54 -1.74 9.20 -14.99
N LYS A 55 -1.31 9.98 -14.00
CA LYS A 55 0.11 10.28 -13.74
C LYS A 55 0.87 9.10 -13.12
N MET A 56 0.16 8.10 -12.58
CA MET A 56 0.78 6.92 -12.01
C MET A 56 1.14 5.93 -13.11
N ARG A 57 2.44 5.67 -13.28
CA ARG A 57 2.96 4.65 -14.19
C ARG A 57 2.88 3.26 -13.55
N THR A 58 1.68 2.87 -13.13
CA THR A 58 1.41 1.59 -12.45
C THR A 58 0.52 0.73 -13.32
N HIS A 59 0.71 -0.59 -13.25
CA HIS A 59 -0.16 -1.52 -13.96
C HIS A 59 -1.63 -1.33 -13.53
N PRO A 60 -2.58 -1.21 -14.47
CA PRO A 60 -3.96 -0.79 -14.16
C PRO A 60 -4.82 -1.89 -13.51
N VAL A 61 -4.42 -3.16 -13.58
CA VAL A 61 -5.20 -4.30 -13.06
C VAL A 61 -4.41 -5.03 -11.98
N PHE A 62 -5.06 -5.34 -10.86
CA PHE A 62 -4.43 -6.05 -9.75
C PHE A 62 -5.17 -7.33 -9.43
N TYR A 63 -4.42 -8.39 -9.16
CA TYR A 63 -4.97 -9.59 -8.58
C TYR A 63 -5.07 -9.42 -7.06
N VAL A 64 -6.29 -9.47 -6.51
CA VAL A 64 -6.53 -9.20 -5.08
C VAL A 64 -7.27 -10.38 -4.45
N GLY A 65 -6.60 -11.07 -3.53
CA GLY A 65 -7.19 -12.19 -2.78
C GLY A 65 -8.13 -11.76 -1.66
N LEU A 66 -7.91 -10.59 -1.05
CA LEU A 66 -8.73 -10.06 0.03
C LEU A 66 -8.94 -8.55 -0.16
N LEU A 67 -10.17 -8.16 -0.51
CA LEU A 67 -10.58 -6.76 -0.59
C LEU A 67 -11.45 -6.43 0.61
N LYS A 68 -11.04 -5.46 1.42
CA LYS A 68 -11.86 -4.94 2.52
C LYS A 68 -12.71 -3.78 2.00
N LEU A 69 -13.98 -3.72 2.40
CA LEU A 69 -14.82 -2.56 2.14
C LEU A 69 -14.24 -1.37 2.89
N TYR A 70 -14.15 -0.23 2.19
CA TYR A 70 -13.77 1.03 2.81
C TYR A 70 -14.99 1.56 3.60
N GLN A 71 -14.80 1.81 4.89
CA GLN A 71 -15.80 2.48 5.73
C GLN A 71 -15.27 3.89 5.99
N ASP A 72 -16.10 4.90 5.69
CA ASP A 72 -15.80 6.31 5.91
C ASP A 72 -15.72 6.67 7.40
#